data_AF-A0A699JJA9-F1
#
_entry.id   AF-A0A699JJA9-F1
#
_cell.length_a   1.000
_cell.length_b   1.000
_cell.length_c   1.000
_cell.angle_alpha   90.00
_cell.angle_beta   90.00
_cell.angle_gamma   90.00
#
_symmetry.space_group_name_H-M   'P 1'
#
loop_
_entity.id
_entity.type
_entity.pdbx_description
1 polymer ?
#
loop_
_entity_poly.entity_id
_entity_poly.type
_entity_poly.pdbx_seq_one_letter_code
_entity_poly.pdbx_strand_id
1 'polypeptide(L)'
;MKVKGNDVGGYTQRFQELALMCTKFISNETEKVVKYINGLPDNIHGNVMSARPKTLDDAIELANDLMDQKLRTYVERQAENKRKLNNNNQAPQ
;
A
#
# COMPACT_ATOMS: atom_id res chain seq x y z
N MET A 1 -2.69 -12.69 -10.16
CA MET A 1 -3.53 -12.49 -8.96
C MET A 1 -3.64 -10.98 -8.77
N LYS A 2 -4.85 -10.39 -8.90
CA LYS A 2 -5.07 -8.94 -8.75
C LYS A 2 -5.72 -8.69 -7.39
N VAL A 3 -5.16 -7.78 -6.58
CA VAL A 3 -5.71 -7.47 -5.26
C VAL A 3 -7.03 -6.72 -5.40
N LYS A 4 -8.05 -7.15 -4.66
CA LYS A 4 -9.35 -6.46 -4.57
C LYS A 4 -9.50 -5.91 -3.15
N GLY A 5 -9.17 -4.64 -2.95
CA GLY A 5 -9.18 -3.97 -1.64
C GLY A 5 -7.85 -3.31 -1.29
N ASN A 6 -7.75 -2.75 -0.09
CA ASN A 6 -6.55 -2.11 0.46
C ASN A 6 -5.69 -3.10 1.30
N ASP A 7 -5.77 -4.41 1.10
CA ASP A 7 -4.97 -5.36 1.90
C ASP A 7 -3.63 -5.67 1.23
N VAL A 8 -2.69 -4.73 1.32
CA VAL A 8 -1.32 -4.88 0.80
C VAL A 8 -0.50 -5.85 1.65
N GLY A 9 -0.74 -5.89 2.96
CA GLY A 9 -0.04 -6.79 3.89
C GLY A 9 -0.34 -8.26 3.59
N GLY A 10 -1.61 -8.64 3.52
CA GLY A 10 -2.02 -10.01 3.20
C GLY A 10 -1.60 -10.45 1.80
N TYR A 11 -1.62 -9.53 0.82
CA TYR A 11 -1.09 -9.80 -0.52
C TYR A 11 0.42 -10.07 -0.50
N THR A 12 1.19 -9.23 0.19
CA THR A 12 2.65 -9.34 0.26
C THR A 12 3.07 -10.66 0.88
N GLN A 13 2.44 -11.05 1.99
CA GLN A 13 2.70 -12.34 2.63
C GLN A 13 2.45 -13.51 1.67
N ARG A 14 1.29 -13.54 1.01
CA ARG A 14 0.97 -14.59 0.02
C ARG A 14 1.95 -14.61 -1.16
N PHE A 15 2.38 -13.44 -1.62
CA PHE A 15 3.35 -13.34 -2.70
C PHE A 15 4.71 -13.92 -2.28
N GLN A 16 5.18 -13.62 -1.08
CA GLN A 16 6.42 -14.17 -0.52
C GLN A 16 6.34 -15.69 -0.33
N GLU A 17 5.23 -16.22 0.20
CA GLU A 17 4.99 -17.66 0.33
C GLU A 17 5.00 -18.38 -1.03
N LEU A 18 4.34 -17.81 -2.04
CA LEU A 18 4.34 -18.34 -3.41
C LEU A 18 5.73 -18.26 -4.05
N ALA A 19 6.44 -17.14 -3.89
CA ALA A 19 7.80 -16.97 -4.42
C ALA A 19 8.78 -17.97 -3.78
N LEU A 20 8.64 -18.22 -2.48
CA LEU A 20 9.45 -19.19 -1.74
C LEU A 20 9.16 -20.62 -2.21
N MET A 21 7.90 -21.00 -2.39
CA MET A 21 7.51 -22.32 -2.93
C MET A 21 7.94 -22.50 -4.39
N CYS A 22 7.97 -21.42 -5.17
CA CYS A 22 8.40 -21.42 -6.58
C CYS A 22 9.90 -21.12 -6.75
N THR A 23 10.76 -21.51 -5.80
CA THR A 23 12.22 -21.20 -5.79
C THR A 23 12.95 -21.56 -7.09
N LYS A 24 12.39 -22.47 -7.91
CA LYS A 24 12.90 -22.88 -9.23
C LYS A 24 12.40 -22.05 -10.43
N PHE A 25 11.36 -21.23 -10.27
CA PHE A 25 10.68 -20.52 -11.38
C PHE A 25 10.81 -19.00 -11.34
N ILE A 26 11.13 -18.39 -10.18
CA ILE A 26 11.33 -16.94 -10.08
C ILE A 26 12.68 -16.65 -9.42
N SER A 27 13.77 -16.94 -10.14
CA SER A 27 15.13 -16.66 -9.66
C SER A 27 15.59 -15.24 -9.99
N ASN A 28 14.95 -14.55 -10.94
CA ASN A 28 15.34 -13.20 -11.33
C ASN A 28 14.65 -12.14 -10.46
N GLU A 29 15.45 -11.32 -9.78
CA GLU A 29 14.97 -10.30 -8.86
C GLU A 29 14.11 -9.24 -9.56
N THR A 30 14.52 -8.81 -10.76
CA THR A 30 13.76 -7.85 -11.57
C THR A 30 12.36 -8.39 -11.89
N GLU A 31 12.24 -9.69 -12.15
CA GLU A 31 10.95 -10.31 -12.47
C GLU A 31 10.04 -10.38 -11.24
N LYS A 32 10.60 -10.63 -10.05
CA LYS A 32 9.85 -10.57 -8.78
C LYS A 32 9.27 -9.18 -8.55
N VAL A 33 10.10 -8.15 -8.73
CA VAL A 33 9.68 -6.74 -8.58
C VAL A 33 8.53 -6.43 -9.53
N VAL A 34 8.68 -6.74 -10.83
CA VAL A 34 7.63 -6.46 -11.84
C VAL A 34 6.34 -7.22 -11.50
N LYS A 35 6.42 -8.49 -11.12
CA LYS A 35 5.23 -9.29 -10.75
C LYS A 35 4.55 -8.78 -9.50
N TYR A 36 5.32 -8.35 -8.50
CA TYR A 36 4.79 -7.74 -7.29
C TYR A 36 4.06 -6.44 -7.61
N ILE A 37 4.71 -5.51 -8.32
CA ILE A 37 4.12 -4.22 -8.71
C ILE A 37 2.83 -4.43 -9.50
N ASN A 38 2.83 -5.32 -10.50
CA ASN A 38 1.65 -5.61 -11.32
C ASN A 38 0.46 -6.19 -10.55
N GLY A 39 0.68 -6.73 -9.34
CA GLY A 39 -0.38 -7.22 -8.47
C GLY A 39 -0.93 -6.18 -7.50
N LEU A 40 -0.27 -5.02 -7.35
CA LEU A 40 -0.67 -3.96 -6.44
C LEU A 40 -2.00 -3.30 -6.86
N PRO A 41 -2.78 -2.79 -5.90
CA PRO A 41 -3.98 -2.04 -6.21
C PRO A 41 -3.65 -0.72 -6.93
N ASP A 42 -4.53 -0.33 -7.86
CA ASP A 42 -4.33 0.81 -8.79
C ASP A 42 -4.04 2.14 -8.05
N ASN A 43 -4.50 2.25 -6.80
CA ASN A 43 -4.37 3.43 -5.95
C ASN A 43 -2.95 3.71 -5.42
N ILE A 44 -2.03 2.74 -5.49
CA ILE A 44 -0.61 2.86 -5.14
C ILE A 44 0.31 2.37 -6.26
N HIS A 45 -0.20 1.54 -7.18
CA HIS A 45 0.54 0.98 -8.32
C HIS A 45 1.35 2.02 -9.07
N GLY A 46 0.74 3.14 -9.47
CA GLY A 46 1.42 4.20 -10.24
C GLY A 46 2.59 4.83 -9.49
N ASN A 47 2.44 5.04 -8.18
CA ASN A 47 3.47 5.64 -7.35
C ASN A 47 4.66 4.68 -7.17
N VAL A 48 4.38 3.40 -6.87
CA VAL A 48 5.42 2.37 -6.72
C VAL A 48 6.17 2.16 -8.05
N MET A 49 5.45 2.10 -9.17
CA MET A 49 6.05 1.97 -10.50
C MET A 49 6.98 3.15 -10.83
N SER A 50 6.59 4.37 -10.47
CA SER A 50 7.37 5.58 -10.74
C SER A 50 8.67 5.67 -9.93
N ALA A 51 8.69 5.08 -8.73
CA ALA A 51 9.88 5.03 -7.88
C ALA A 51 10.93 4.02 -8.38
N ARG A 52 10.54 3.09 -9.28
CA ARG A 52 11.42 2.11 -9.92
C ARG A 52 12.29 1.35 -8.88
N PRO A 53 11.66 0.64 -7.92
CA PRO A 53 12.38 -0.11 -6.90
C PRO A 53 13.31 -1.14 -7.54
N LYS A 54 14.48 -1.35 -6.92
CA LYS A 54 15.52 -2.25 -7.45
C LYS A 54 15.38 -3.65 -6.89
N THR A 55 14.89 -3.76 -5.67
CA THR A 55 14.67 -5.04 -4.97
C THR A 55 13.19 -5.23 -4.66
N LEU A 56 12.80 -6.49 -4.38
CA LEU A 56 11.44 -6.77 -3.92
C LEU A 56 11.14 -6.07 -2.59
N ASP A 57 12.13 -6.00 -1.69
CA ASP A 57 11.98 -5.36 -0.38
C ASP A 57 11.73 -3.85 -0.52
N ASP A 58 12.45 -3.15 -1.42
CA ASP A 58 12.22 -1.73 -1.72
C ASP A 58 10.76 -1.50 -2.17
N ALA A 59 10.24 -2.41 -3.01
CA ALA A 59 8.88 -2.32 -3.54
C ALA A 59 7.83 -2.54 -2.44
N ILE A 60 8.09 -3.46 -1.51
CA ILE A 60 7.22 -3.77 -0.36
C ILE A 60 7.22 -2.60 0.62
N GLU A 61 8.39 -2.07 0.98
CA GLU A 61 8.53 -0.93 1.88
C GLU A 61 7.75 0.27 1.35
N LEU A 62 7.97 0.62 0.07
CA LEU A 62 7.28 1.74 -0.56
C LEU A 62 5.76 1.54 -0.63
N ALA A 63 5.30 0.33 -0.94
CA ALA A 63 3.87 0.02 -0.99
C ALA A 63 3.20 0.17 0.39
N ASN A 64 3.89 -0.26 1.45
CA ASN A 64 3.43 -0.11 2.83
C ASN A 64 3.41 1.37 3.24
N ASP A 65 4.48 2.13 2.98
CA ASP A 65 4.57 3.55 3.33
C ASP A 65 3.46 4.37 2.69
N LEU A 66 3.14 4.12 1.42
CA LEU A 66 2.07 4.81 0.70
C LEU A 66 0.68 4.51 1.27
N MET A 67 0.47 3.28 1.71
CA MET A 67 -0.76 2.88 2.40
C MET A 67 -0.88 3.54 3.76
N ASP A 68 0.19 3.51 4.54
CA ASP A 68 0.29 4.06 5.87
C ASP A 68 0.10 5.59 5.88
N GLN A 69 0.71 6.27 4.91
CA GLN A 69 0.54 7.71 4.70
C GLN A 69 -0.93 8.06 4.43
N LYS A 70 -1.61 7.29 3.56
CA LYS A 70 -3.03 7.48 3.28
C LYS A 70 -3.90 7.27 4.51
N LEU A 71 -3.60 6.25 5.32
CA LEU A 71 -4.30 6.00 6.57
C LEU A 71 -4.13 7.17 7.56
N ARG A 72 -2.90 7.65 7.72
CA ARG A 72 -2.58 8.82 8.57
C ARG A 72 -3.37 10.06 8.12
N THR A 73 -3.36 10.39 6.84
CA THR A 73 -4.13 11.54 6.30
C THR A 73 -5.64 11.39 6.53
N TYR A 74 -6.19 10.18 6.42
CA TYR A 74 -7.61 9.94 6.67
C TYR A 74 -7.97 10.15 8.15
N VAL A 75 -7.15 9.63 9.07
CA VAL A 75 -7.33 9.80 10.53
C VAL A 75 -7.25 11.27 10.92
N GLU A 76 -6.27 12.01 10.38
CA GLU A 76 -6.11 13.45 10.63
C GLU A 76 -7.33 14.26 10.17
N ARG A 77 -7.84 13.98 8.95
CA ARG A 77 -9.06 14.64 8.44
C ARG A 77 -10.29 14.32 9.28
N GLN A 78 -10.42 13.08 9.75
CA GLN A 78 -11.51 12.68 10.65
C GLN A 78 -11.42 13.43 11.99
N ALA A 79 -10.23 13.56 12.56
CA ALA A 79 -10.01 14.31 13.80
C ALA A 79 -10.35 15.80 13.63
N GLU A 80 -9.92 16.41 12.53
CA GLU A 80 -10.21 17.81 12.21
C GLU A 80 -11.71 18.05 12.02
N ASN A 81 -12.40 17.18 11.28
CA ASN A 81 -13.85 17.27 11.07
C ASN A 81 -14.63 17.15 12.39
N LYS A 82 -14.20 16.26 13.30
CA LYS A 82 -14.80 16.16 14.64
C LYS A 82 -14.62 17.45 15.46
N ARG A 83 -13.44 18.06 15.42
CA ARG A 83 -13.19 19.35 16.11
C ARG A 83 -14.08 20.46 15.56
N LYS A 84 -14.22 20.55 14.23
CA LYS A 84 -15.10 21.54 13.57
C LYS A 84 -16.57 21.33 13.92
N LEU A 85 -17.04 20.07 13.95
CA LEU A 85 -18.41 19.74 14.36
C LEU A 85 -18.68 20.20 15.80
N ASN A 86 -17.74 19.98 16.70
CA ASN A 86 -17.89 20.36 18.11
C ASN A 86 -17.93 21.89 18.30
N ASN A 87 -17.10 22.62 17.56
CA ASN A 87 -17.08 24.09 17.60
C ASN A 87 -18.37 24.71 17.05
N ASN A 88 -18.96 24.12 16.01
CA ASN A 88 -20.21 24.62 15.42
C ASN A 88 -21.45 24.37 16.31
N ASN A 89 -21.39 23.40 17.22
CA ASN A 89 -22.46 23.11 18.18
C ASN A 89 -22.43 24.02 19.42
N GLN A 90 -21.43 24.91 19.54
CA GLN A 90 -21.25 25.82 20.67
C GLN A 90 -21.46 27.30 20.32
N ALA A 91 -21.99 27.62 19.13
CA ALA A 91 -22.42 28.99 18.83
C ALA A 91 -23.61 29.37 19.75
N PRO A 92 -23.52 30.42 20.59
CA PRO A 92 -24.64 30.88 21.39
C PRO A 92 -25.73 31.46 20.48
N GLN A 93 -26.99 31.15 20.78
CA GLN A 93 -28.16 31.87 20.26
C GLN A 93 -28.19 33.30 20.79
#